data_AF-W4GIF3-F1
#
_entry.id   AF-W4GIF3-F1
#
_cell.length_a   1.000
_cell.length_b   1.000
_cell.length_c   1.000
_cell.angle_alpha   90.00
_cell.angle_beta   90.00
_cell.angle_gamma   90.00
#
_symmetry.space_group_name_H-M   'P 1'
#
loop_
_entity.id
_entity.type
_entity.pdbx_description
1 polymer ?
#
loop_
_entity_poly.entity_id
_entity_poly.type
_entity_poly.pdbx_seq_one_letter_code
_entity_poly.pdbx_strand_id
1 'polypeptide(L)'
;MANPSEIPYVQQDVSVDTAGYKRKFVVHLVLIVLLVVNVIVLYVLHFNDSSSSGVKITADAFTSNGDIASKVVSFTSTGAVRAGAGTTAYLDAAPLPADELAFMSLARSGVDNSNTAILSYFLRNKTTSVLTTVTVGKDNSAKIADVAKDNSFAGVQIRGIATLSNTKAVILQSTSMGVVHVLPVNIAADKSVAAVAAQKVQLANGSVSNTLGRISATQFAATTFETYVVNGSWWQNIHVGTVSPADGSISVSAPLRFGVANEYSGSDSCTNSKPQAVPAIPGAFVVTWFNSNPVNRSGLCVVLAVANATGVFQLGEVCNKNYQPAYFLDSTSLSDNLVALTFYDKANNNALTIATVAITSAQKIVFRGDYVIQAVAGAFDFGSFYGWSPKPSVHSISADRLAVLFLNPNNLGRPTTQVFKVTDSFSLEPVTPLMRLSNGDFSLVGASAAPMSGAVTLDIVPVSNSSFIAVYSGTLDKVQHKRVTVVEFLGAPVGVGSGANGVVFGGAAKIDNADFTVGKTYFTTTKGDILAATASDVGAEYYFLSNTTVVSKDSRVGVAVSKNTIYVSTSA
;
A
#
# COMPACT_ATOMS: atom_id res chain seq x y z
N MET A 1 88.51 -90.98 -9.01
CA MET A 1 88.38 -89.82 -8.09
C MET A 1 87.26 -88.94 -8.60
N ALA A 2 86.42 -88.46 -7.67
CA ALA A 2 85.47 -87.35 -7.78
C ALA A 2 84.20 -87.49 -8.66
N ASN A 3 83.12 -87.97 -7.99
CA ASN A 3 81.77 -87.36 -7.82
C ASN A 3 80.79 -87.09 -9.00
N PRO A 4 79.46 -87.08 -8.73
CA PRO A 4 78.48 -87.83 -9.51
C PRO A 4 77.25 -87.06 -10.07
N SER A 5 76.49 -87.78 -10.90
CA SER A 5 75.05 -87.68 -11.26
C SER A 5 74.51 -86.45 -11.99
N GLU A 6 74.16 -86.62 -13.27
CA GLU A 6 73.16 -85.82 -13.98
C GLU A 6 72.11 -86.74 -14.63
N ILE A 7 70.85 -86.53 -14.30
CA ILE A 7 69.65 -86.91 -15.08
C ILE A 7 68.70 -85.68 -15.06
N PRO A 8 67.73 -85.53 -15.98
CA PRO A 8 67.59 -84.33 -16.78
C PRO A 8 66.33 -83.53 -16.41
N TYR A 9 66.24 -82.27 -16.87
CA TYR A 9 64.95 -81.58 -16.94
C TYR A 9 64.81 -80.88 -18.29
N VAL A 10 63.96 -81.45 -19.15
CA VAL A 10 63.42 -80.81 -20.35
C VAL A 10 62.09 -80.21 -19.95
N GLN A 11 61.98 -78.87 -19.96
CA GLN A 11 60.69 -78.19 -19.83
C GLN A 11 60.26 -77.72 -21.22
N GLN A 12 59.12 -78.24 -21.66
CA GLN A 12 58.45 -77.84 -22.90
C GLN A 12 57.94 -76.39 -22.81
N ASP A 13 58.11 -75.66 -23.92
CA ASP A 13 57.51 -74.36 -24.18
C ASP A 13 55.98 -74.41 -24.03
N VAL A 14 55.45 -73.61 -23.12
CA VAL A 14 54.00 -73.41 -22.95
C VAL A 14 53.55 -72.32 -23.91
N SER A 15 52.68 -72.71 -24.84
CA SER A 15 51.94 -71.84 -25.75
C SER A 15 51.23 -70.70 -25.01
N VAL A 16 51.55 -69.45 -25.35
CA VAL A 16 50.84 -68.26 -24.87
C VAL A 16 49.44 -68.24 -25.47
N ASP A 17 48.44 -68.46 -24.63
CA ASP A 17 47.02 -68.52 -24.99
C ASP A 17 46.50 -67.15 -25.47
N THR A 18 46.58 -66.93 -26.78
CA THR A 18 46.21 -65.69 -27.48
C THR A 18 44.69 -65.51 -27.63
N ALA A 19 43.89 -66.50 -27.23
CA ALA A 19 42.43 -66.44 -27.29
C ALA A 19 41.81 -65.67 -26.11
N GLY A 20 42.43 -65.70 -24.92
CA GLY A 20 41.93 -65.05 -23.70
C GLY A 20 41.98 -63.51 -23.73
N TYR A 21 43.01 -62.93 -24.36
CA TYR A 21 43.19 -61.48 -24.46
C TYR A 21 42.21 -60.83 -25.46
N LYS A 22 41.94 -61.48 -26.60
CA LYS A 22 40.97 -60.99 -27.59
C LYS A 22 39.56 -60.94 -27.02
N ARG A 23 39.15 -61.94 -26.23
CA ARG A 23 37.82 -62.00 -25.61
C ARG A 23 37.63 -60.92 -24.55
N LYS A 24 38.64 -60.66 -23.71
CA LYS A 24 38.60 -59.58 -22.71
C LYS A 24 38.57 -58.19 -23.35
N PHE A 25 39.32 -57.98 -24.43
CA PHE A 25 39.34 -56.71 -25.15
C PHE A 25 37.99 -56.40 -25.82
N VAL A 26 37.35 -57.40 -26.45
CA VAL A 26 36.01 -57.25 -27.06
C VAL A 26 34.95 -56.93 -26.01
N VAL A 27 34.97 -57.60 -24.85
CA VAL A 27 34.01 -57.32 -23.76
C VAL A 27 34.18 -55.89 -23.22
N HIS A 28 35.42 -55.42 -23.03
CA HIS A 28 35.66 -54.04 -22.58
C HIS A 28 35.25 -53.01 -23.63
N LEU A 29 35.52 -53.28 -24.91
CA LEU A 29 35.10 -52.40 -26.01
C LEU A 29 33.57 -52.29 -26.08
N VAL A 30 32.85 -53.40 -25.93
CA VAL A 30 31.38 -53.41 -25.89
C VAL A 30 30.87 -52.60 -24.70
N LEU A 31 31.46 -52.75 -23.51
CA LEU A 31 31.09 -51.97 -22.33
C LEU A 31 31.35 -50.47 -22.49
N ILE A 32 32.47 -50.09 -23.12
CA ILE A 32 32.80 -48.68 -23.39
C ILE A 32 31.81 -48.09 -24.41
N VAL A 33 31.51 -48.82 -25.49
CA VAL A 33 30.51 -48.38 -26.47
C VAL A 33 29.13 -48.24 -25.81
N LEU A 34 28.75 -49.19 -24.95
CA LEU A 34 27.47 -49.16 -24.26
C LEU A 34 27.41 -47.99 -23.25
N LEU A 35 28.52 -47.66 -22.58
CA LEU A 35 28.64 -46.48 -21.73
C LEU A 35 28.51 -45.19 -22.57
N VAL A 36 29.23 -45.07 -23.69
CA VAL A 36 29.19 -43.90 -24.56
C VAL A 36 27.80 -43.71 -25.16
N VAL A 37 27.14 -44.78 -25.60
CA VAL A 37 25.75 -44.73 -26.09
C VAL A 37 24.81 -44.31 -24.96
N ASN A 38 24.95 -44.84 -23.76
CA ASN A 38 24.12 -44.40 -22.62
C ASN A 38 24.38 -42.94 -22.25
N VAL A 39 25.62 -42.45 -22.30
CA VAL A 39 25.95 -41.03 -22.07
C VAL A 39 25.36 -40.14 -23.18
N ILE A 40 25.41 -40.57 -24.44
CA ILE A 40 24.78 -39.86 -25.56
C ILE A 40 23.25 -39.88 -25.41
N VAL A 41 22.66 -41.01 -25.03
CA VAL A 41 21.22 -41.13 -24.78
C VAL A 41 20.80 -40.26 -23.60
N LEU A 42 21.56 -40.23 -22.51
CA LEU A 42 21.36 -39.30 -21.39
C LEU A 42 21.55 -37.84 -21.81
N TYR A 43 22.52 -37.54 -22.67
CA TYR A 43 22.71 -36.19 -23.21
C TYR A 43 21.54 -35.79 -24.12
N VAL A 44 21.03 -36.69 -24.95
CA VAL A 44 19.86 -36.46 -25.81
C VAL A 44 18.57 -36.37 -24.98
N LEU A 45 18.38 -37.21 -23.97
CA LEU A 45 17.23 -37.10 -23.04
C LEU A 45 17.31 -35.85 -22.16
N HIS A 46 18.51 -35.45 -21.71
CA HIS A 46 18.67 -34.30 -20.83
C HIS A 46 18.67 -32.96 -21.59
N PHE A 47 19.15 -32.93 -22.83
CA PHE A 47 19.29 -31.67 -23.60
C PHE A 47 18.40 -31.60 -24.86
N ASN A 48 18.04 -32.71 -25.49
CA ASN A 48 17.18 -32.71 -26.67
C ASN A 48 15.69 -32.82 -26.30
N ASP A 49 15.33 -33.46 -25.19
CA ASP A 49 13.99 -33.33 -24.58
C ASP A 49 13.81 -31.97 -23.88
N SER A 50 14.92 -31.29 -23.58
CA SER A 50 14.94 -29.87 -23.19
C SER A 50 14.81 -28.91 -24.38
N SER A 51 14.59 -29.42 -25.61
CA SER A 51 14.25 -28.57 -26.74
C SER A 51 12.77 -28.15 -26.67
N SER A 52 12.57 -26.92 -26.19
CA SER A 52 11.56 -25.95 -26.64
C SER A 52 10.06 -26.19 -26.45
N SER A 53 9.56 -27.26 -25.79
CA SER A 53 8.13 -27.31 -25.42
C SER A 53 7.90 -26.79 -24.00
N GLY A 54 7.81 -25.47 -23.86
CA GLY A 54 7.11 -24.93 -22.70
C GLY A 54 5.68 -25.48 -22.65
N VAL A 55 5.10 -25.66 -21.46
CA VAL A 55 3.68 -26.08 -21.33
C VAL A 55 2.82 -24.94 -21.86
N LYS A 56 2.46 -25.03 -23.15
CA LYS A 56 1.59 -24.09 -23.84
C LYS A 56 0.16 -24.60 -23.72
N ILE A 57 -0.69 -23.84 -23.06
CA ILE A 57 -2.12 -24.13 -22.97
C ILE A 57 -2.85 -23.19 -23.93
N THR A 58 -3.73 -23.76 -24.76
CA THR A 58 -4.57 -23.03 -25.71
C THR A 58 -5.73 -22.32 -25.01
N ALA A 59 -6.15 -21.18 -25.58
CA ALA A 59 -7.11 -20.25 -24.98
C ALA A 59 -8.49 -20.86 -24.65
N ASP A 60 -8.90 -21.97 -25.25
CA ASP A 60 -10.17 -22.64 -24.89
C ASP A 60 -10.24 -23.03 -23.42
N ALA A 61 -9.08 -23.19 -22.76
CA ALA A 61 -9.00 -23.49 -21.33
C ALA A 61 -9.29 -22.28 -20.42
N PHE A 62 -9.27 -21.04 -20.93
CA PHE A 62 -9.36 -19.83 -20.10
C PHE A 62 -10.20 -18.72 -20.71
N THR A 63 -11.02 -18.08 -19.88
CA THR A 63 -11.57 -16.76 -20.19
C THR A 63 -10.48 -15.68 -20.07
N SER A 64 -10.35 -14.80 -21.08
CA SER A 64 -9.33 -13.75 -21.11
C SER A 64 -9.92 -12.34 -20.95
N ASN A 65 -9.24 -11.50 -20.16
CA ASN A 65 -9.63 -10.11 -19.90
C ASN A 65 -8.70 -9.11 -20.61
N GLY A 66 -8.72 -9.12 -21.95
CA GLY A 66 -7.95 -8.19 -22.79
C GLY A 66 -6.81 -8.87 -23.56
N ASP A 67 -5.96 -8.05 -24.17
CA ASP A 67 -4.83 -8.54 -24.97
C ASP A 67 -3.67 -9.03 -24.09
N ILE A 68 -3.40 -10.33 -24.20
CA ILE A 68 -2.34 -11.04 -23.47
C ILE A 68 -1.14 -11.38 -24.36
N ALA A 69 -1.18 -11.05 -25.66
CA ALA A 69 -0.13 -11.43 -26.60
C ALA A 69 1.22 -10.80 -26.21
N SER A 70 2.25 -11.64 -26.09
CA SER A 70 3.60 -11.24 -25.69
C SER A 70 3.70 -10.51 -24.34
N LYS A 71 2.69 -10.69 -23.49
CA LYS A 71 2.64 -10.10 -22.14
C LYS A 71 2.70 -11.17 -21.08
N VAL A 72 3.31 -10.82 -19.96
CA VAL A 72 3.22 -11.65 -18.75
C VAL A 72 1.79 -11.62 -18.27
N VAL A 73 1.31 -12.75 -17.77
CA VAL A 73 -0.06 -12.90 -17.30
C VAL A 73 -0.11 -13.40 -15.85
N SER A 74 -1.22 -13.06 -15.18
CA SER A 74 -1.61 -13.61 -13.88
C SER A 74 -3.05 -14.10 -13.93
N PHE A 75 -3.45 -14.87 -12.92
CA PHE A 75 -4.87 -15.14 -12.68
C PHE A 75 -5.54 -13.99 -11.93
N THR A 76 -6.80 -13.72 -12.27
CA THR A 76 -7.70 -12.94 -11.44
C THR A 76 -8.22 -13.80 -10.28
N SER A 77 -8.88 -13.17 -9.30
CA SER A 77 -9.58 -13.89 -8.23
C SER A 77 -10.70 -14.83 -8.74
N THR A 78 -11.19 -14.61 -9.96
CA THR A 78 -12.22 -15.44 -10.61
C THR A 78 -11.62 -16.54 -11.49
N GLY A 79 -10.30 -16.72 -11.49
CA GLY A 79 -9.60 -17.72 -12.31
C GLY A 79 -9.44 -17.35 -13.79
N ALA A 80 -9.83 -16.14 -14.20
CA ALA A 80 -9.61 -15.65 -15.56
C ALA A 80 -8.15 -15.21 -15.75
N VAL A 81 -7.63 -15.30 -16.96
CA VAL A 81 -6.28 -14.83 -17.28
C VAL A 81 -6.33 -13.35 -17.70
N ARG A 82 -5.41 -12.55 -17.16
CA ARG A 82 -5.22 -11.14 -17.56
C ARG A 82 -3.76 -10.83 -17.77
N ALA A 83 -3.47 -9.82 -18.59
CA ALA A 83 -2.13 -9.26 -18.70
C ALA A 83 -1.72 -8.55 -17.40
N GLY A 84 -0.41 -8.61 -17.12
CA GLY A 84 0.22 -8.09 -15.92
C GLY A 84 0.24 -9.04 -14.76
N ALA A 85 1.18 -8.81 -13.84
CA ALA A 85 1.30 -9.56 -12.60
C ALA A 85 2.07 -8.77 -11.54
N GLY A 86 2.07 -9.27 -10.31
CA GLY A 86 2.74 -8.69 -9.16
C GLY A 86 2.15 -7.34 -8.76
N THR A 87 2.96 -6.55 -8.04
CA THR A 87 2.60 -5.21 -7.59
C THR A 87 3.47 -4.18 -8.31
N THR A 88 2.85 -3.12 -8.82
CA THR A 88 3.55 -2.01 -9.47
C THR A 88 3.10 -0.68 -8.88
N ALA A 89 4.08 0.19 -8.59
CA ALA A 89 3.84 1.59 -8.25
C ALA A 89 4.38 2.50 -9.36
N TYR A 90 3.50 3.35 -9.89
CA TYR A 90 3.80 4.38 -10.89
C TYR A 90 3.97 5.71 -10.17
N LEU A 91 5.22 6.10 -9.90
CA LEU A 91 5.56 7.11 -8.90
C LEU A 91 5.12 8.53 -9.28
N ASP A 92 5.27 8.93 -10.54
CA ASP A 92 4.91 10.28 -11.02
C ASP A 92 3.68 10.22 -11.94
N ALA A 93 2.59 9.64 -11.44
CA ALA A 93 1.41 9.35 -12.25
C ALA A 93 0.68 10.61 -12.74
N ALA A 94 0.73 11.72 -11.99
CA ALA A 94 0.11 12.98 -12.38
C ALA A 94 1.07 14.17 -12.28
N PRO A 95 0.99 15.14 -13.21
CA PRO A 95 1.69 16.41 -13.05
C PRO A 95 1.08 17.20 -11.89
N LEU A 96 1.93 17.67 -10.98
CA LEU A 96 1.54 18.53 -9.86
C LEU A 96 1.86 20.01 -10.17
N PRO A 97 1.13 20.97 -9.56
CA PRO A 97 1.45 22.40 -9.69
C PRO A 97 2.91 22.69 -9.33
N ALA A 98 3.52 23.69 -9.97
CA ALA A 98 4.91 24.08 -9.68
C ALA A 98 5.08 24.63 -8.25
N ASP A 99 4.04 25.26 -7.71
CA ASP A 99 3.98 25.83 -6.35
C ASP A 99 4.35 24.82 -5.24
N GLU A 100 4.76 25.34 -4.08
CA GLU A 100 4.99 24.56 -2.88
C GLU A 100 3.68 24.06 -2.27
N LEU A 101 3.57 22.74 -2.05
CA LEU A 101 2.39 22.10 -1.47
C LEU A 101 2.67 21.75 0.00
N ALA A 102 1.91 22.33 0.92
CA ALA A 102 2.09 22.00 2.33
C ALA A 102 1.49 20.62 2.69
N PHE A 103 0.35 20.28 2.08
CA PHE A 103 -0.32 19.00 2.26
C PHE A 103 -1.23 18.69 1.07
N MET A 104 -1.59 17.40 0.96
CA MET A 104 -2.57 16.87 0.03
C MET A 104 -3.50 15.94 0.81
N SER A 105 -4.77 15.89 0.40
CA SER A 105 -5.76 14.97 0.98
C SER A 105 -6.67 14.43 -0.11
N LEU A 106 -7.08 13.19 0.05
CA LEU A 106 -7.90 12.45 -0.90
C LEU A 106 -9.22 12.03 -0.26
N ALA A 107 -10.25 11.91 -1.08
CA ALA A 107 -11.49 11.22 -0.71
C ALA A 107 -12.11 10.55 -1.93
N ARG A 108 -12.96 9.54 -1.70
CA ARG A 108 -13.70 8.88 -2.78
C ARG A 108 -14.58 9.92 -3.50
N SER A 109 -14.77 9.82 -4.81
CA SER A 109 -15.76 10.66 -5.54
C SER A 109 -17.22 10.17 -5.41
N GLY A 110 -17.49 9.35 -4.39
CA GLY A 110 -18.84 8.97 -3.97
C GLY A 110 -19.38 7.67 -4.56
N VAL A 111 -18.70 7.10 -5.56
CA VAL A 111 -18.97 5.74 -6.05
C VAL A 111 -17.81 4.85 -5.60
N ASP A 112 -18.13 3.68 -5.05
CA ASP A 112 -17.12 2.68 -4.71
C ASP A 112 -16.36 2.28 -5.97
N ASN A 113 -15.03 2.17 -5.87
CA ASN A 113 -14.14 1.83 -6.99
C ASN A 113 -14.23 2.79 -8.20
N SER A 114 -14.62 4.04 -7.97
CA SER A 114 -14.47 5.08 -8.98
C SER A 114 -12.99 5.26 -9.32
N ASN A 115 -12.66 5.32 -10.61
CA ASN A 115 -11.30 5.68 -11.04
C ASN A 115 -10.97 7.17 -10.77
N THR A 116 -11.90 7.93 -10.21
CA THR A 116 -11.77 9.35 -9.87
C THR A 116 -11.86 9.54 -8.36
N ALA A 117 -10.98 10.35 -7.81
CA ALA A 117 -10.99 10.78 -6.42
C ALA A 117 -11.11 12.30 -6.30
N ILE A 118 -11.66 12.77 -5.19
CA ILE A 118 -11.59 14.18 -4.80
C ILE A 118 -10.20 14.42 -4.24
N LEU A 119 -9.55 15.49 -4.70
CA LEU A 119 -8.23 15.92 -4.28
C LEU A 119 -8.33 17.32 -3.69
N SER A 120 -7.74 17.51 -2.51
CA SER A 120 -7.48 18.83 -1.96
C SER A 120 -5.99 19.02 -1.74
N TYR A 121 -5.49 20.24 -1.94
CA TYR A 121 -4.13 20.61 -1.60
C TYR A 121 -4.04 22.06 -1.14
N PHE A 122 -2.97 22.40 -0.41
CA PHE A 122 -2.71 23.76 0.05
C PHE A 122 -1.41 24.32 -0.54
N LEU A 123 -1.55 25.39 -1.30
CA LEU A 123 -0.46 26.15 -1.91
C LEU A 123 0.13 27.08 -0.85
N ARG A 124 1.29 26.72 -0.31
CA ARG A 124 1.91 27.42 0.83
C ARG A 124 2.23 28.87 0.48
N ASN A 125 2.87 29.10 -0.66
CA ASN A 125 3.27 30.40 -1.17
C ASN A 125 2.10 31.35 -1.49
N LYS A 126 0.92 30.80 -1.80
CA LYS A 126 -0.31 31.54 -2.10
C LYS A 126 -1.31 31.56 -0.94
N THR A 127 -1.01 30.84 0.13
CA THR A 127 -1.88 30.71 1.31
C THR A 127 -3.31 30.28 0.94
N THR A 128 -3.42 29.38 -0.04
CA THR A 128 -4.69 29.04 -0.71
C THR A 128 -4.91 27.54 -0.74
N SER A 129 -6.07 27.09 -0.29
CA SER A 129 -6.53 25.72 -0.51
C SER A 129 -7.25 25.58 -1.84
N VAL A 130 -7.08 24.44 -2.48
CA VAL A 130 -7.74 24.07 -3.73
C VAL A 130 -8.50 22.77 -3.52
N LEU A 131 -9.72 22.71 -4.06
CA LEU A 131 -10.52 21.49 -4.18
C LEU A 131 -10.69 21.14 -5.67
N THR A 132 -10.33 19.93 -6.05
CA THR A 132 -10.43 19.44 -7.43
C THR A 132 -10.61 17.92 -7.42
N THR A 133 -10.42 17.27 -8.56
CA THR A 133 -10.40 15.81 -8.69
C THR A 133 -9.13 15.33 -9.38
N VAL A 134 -8.85 14.04 -9.18
CA VAL A 134 -7.80 13.30 -9.89
C VAL A 134 -8.41 12.02 -10.45
N THR A 135 -8.19 11.76 -11.74
CA THR A 135 -8.73 10.60 -12.46
C THR A 135 -7.61 9.73 -12.99
N VAL A 136 -7.64 8.43 -12.68
CA VAL A 136 -6.70 7.43 -13.19
C VAL A 136 -7.17 6.91 -14.54
N GLY A 137 -6.29 7.00 -15.54
CA GLY A 137 -6.46 6.45 -16.88
C GLY A 137 -6.16 4.95 -16.93
N LYS A 138 -6.52 4.31 -18.04
CA LYS A 138 -6.24 2.88 -18.28
C LYS A 138 -4.75 2.56 -18.36
N ASP A 139 -3.94 3.56 -18.63
CA ASP A 139 -2.48 3.48 -18.67
C ASP A 139 -1.84 3.75 -17.30
N ASN A 140 -2.62 3.80 -16.21
CA ASN A 140 -2.15 4.12 -14.85
C ASN A 140 -1.48 5.50 -14.74
N SER A 141 -1.57 6.35 -15.77
CA SER A 141 -1.38 7.78 -15.61
C SER A 141 -2.59 8.37 -14.91
N ALA A 142 -2.42 9.53 -14.28
CA ALA A 142 -3.48 10.24 -13.60
C ALA A 142 -3.54 11.69 -14.07
N LYS A 143 -4.77 12.21 -14.20
CA LYS A 143 -5.02 13.59 -14.60
C LYS A 143 -5.70 14.33 -13.45
N ILE A 144 -5.09 15.43 -13.01
CA ILE A 144 -5.72 16.39 -12.09
C ILE A 144 -6.57 17.34 -12.93
N ALA A 145 -7.83 17.54 -12.54
CA ALA A 145 -8.76 18.41 -13.24
C ALA A 145 -8.46 19.90 -13.00
N ASP A 146 -8.86 20.74 -13.96
CA ASP A 146 -8.77 22.18 -13.85
C ASP A 146 -9.59 22.69 -12.64
N VAL A 147 -9.05 23.70 -11.97
CA VAL A 147 -9.62 24.22 -10.73
C VAL A 147 -10.71 25.24 -11.06
N ALA A 148 -11.96 24.92 -10.70
CA ALA A 148 -13.04 25.89 -10.74
C ALA A 148 -12.78 27.04 -9.75
N LYS A 149 -13.12 28.28 -10.13
CA LYS A 149 -12.86 29.49 -9.34
C LYS A 149 -13.38 29.38 -7.89
N ASP A 150 -14.59 28.86 -7.73
CA ASP A 150 -15.25 28.76 -6.42
C ASP A 150 -14.72 27.61 -5.54
N ASN A 151 -13.82 26.79 -6.09
CA ASN A 151 -13.10 25.76 -5.36
C ASN A 151 -11.67 26.18 -4.96
N SER A 152 -11.38 27.48 -5.06
CA SER A 152 -10.15 28.09 -4.56
C SER A 152 -10.46 28.92 -3.31
N PHE A 153 -9.86 28.57 -2.18
CA PHE A 153 -10.16 29.15 -0.88
C PHE A 153 -8.94 29.85 -0.30
N ALA A 154 -8.93 31.18 -0.37
CA ALA A 154 -7.85 32.00 0.18
C ALA A 154 -7.90 32.04 1.72
N GLY A 155 -6.74 32.01 2.38
CA GLY A 155 -6.59 32.21 3.82
C GLY A 155 -7.09 31.06 4.70
N VAL A 156 -7.49 29.94 4.10
CA VAL A 156 -7.98 28.75 4.80
C VAL A 156 -7.27 27.50 4.32
N GLN A 157 -7.25 26.49 5.18
CA GLN A 157 -6.72 25.16 4.92
C GLN A 157 -7.85 24.15 4.98
N ILE A 158 -8.04 23.36 3.92
CA ILE A 158 -8.94 22.19 3.95
C ILE A 158 -8.23 21.08 4.75
N ARG A 159 -8.71 20.81 5.96
CA ARG A 159 -8.15 19.86 6.94
C ARG A 159 -8.73 18.45 6.82
N GLY A 160 -9.79 18.27 6.02
CA GLY A 160 -10.39 16.97 5.79
C GLY A 160 -11.50 17.02 4.75
N ILE A 161 -11.78 15.86 4.14
CA ILE A 161 -12.85 15.66 3.16
C ILE A 161 -13.59 14.39 3.56
N ALA A 162 -14.92 14.44 3.67
CA ALA A 162 -15.74 13.26 3.88
C ALA A 162 -16.81 13.19 2.81
N THR A 163 -16.73 12.15 1.98
CA THR A 163 -17.73 11.88 0.96
C THR A 163 -18.91 11.17 1.59
N LEU A 164 -20.09 11.78 1.50
CA LEU A 164 -21.30 11.29 2.15
C LEU A 164 -22.07 10.35 1.23
N SER A 165 -22.21 10.74 -0.04
CA SER A 165 -22.93 9.99 -1.07
C SER A 165 -22.26 10.14 -2.43
N ASN A 166 -22.87 9.58 -3.47
CA ASN A 166 -22.46 9.76 -4.87
C ASN A 166 -22.63 11.20 -5.39
N THR A 167 -23.35 12.06 -4.66
CA THR A 167 -23.70 13.43 -5.09
C THR A 167 -23.27 14.50 -4.08
N LYS A 168 -22.82 14.10 -2.89
CA LYS A 168 -22.48 15.03 -1.80
C LYS A 168 -21.21 14.60 -1.07
N ALA A 169 -20.38 15.58 -0.77
CA ALA A 169 -19.30 15.51 0.20
C ALA A 169 -19.36 16.72 1.14
N VAL A 170 -18.53 16.70 2.17
CA VAL A 170 -18.25 17.86 3.02
C VAL A 170 -16.75 18.05 3.16
N ILE A 171 -16.33 19.30 3.30
CA ILE A 171 -14.95 19.67 3.59
C ILE A 171 -14.89 20.40 4.93
N LEU A 172 -13.85 20.13 5.69
CA LEU A 172 -13.52 20.83 6.92
C LEU A 172 -12.44 21.86 6.62
N GLN A 173 -12.73 23.14 6.84
CA GLN A 173 -11.81 24.24 6.62
C GLN A 173 -11.37 24.84 7.96
N SER A 174 -10.12 25.26 8.05
CA SER A 174 -9.60 26.01 9.20
C SER A 174 -8.81 27.23 8.75
N THR A 175 -9.00 28.35 9.45
CA THR A 175 -8.18 29.56 9.30
C THR A 175 -6.88 29.45 10.11
N SER A 176 -5.94 30.37 9.90
CA SER A 176 -4.73 30.45 10.73
C SER A 176 -5.02 30.72 12.22
N MET A 177 -6.17 31.31 12.55
CA MET A 177 -6.61 31.57 13.92
C MET A 177 -7.38 30.39 14.54
N GLY A 178 -7.52 29.26 13.84
CA GLY A 178 -8.24 28.10 14.35
C GLY A 178 -9.77 28.23 14.31
N VAL A 179 -10.32 29.15 13.49
CA VAL A 179 -11.76 29.17 13.19
C VAL A 179 -12.07 28.05 12.21
N VAL A 180 -12.93 27.12 12.62
CA VAL A 180 -13.21 25.87 11.91
C VAL A 180 -14.62 25.91 11.32
N HIS A 181 -14.72 25.63 10.03
CA HIS A 181 -15.99 25.56 9.31
C HIS A 181 -16.14 24.22 8.59
N VAL A 182 -17.38 23.77 8.44
CA VAL A 182 -17.74 22.72 7.47
C VAL A 182 -18.51 23.34 6.32
N LEU A 183 -18.16 22.92 5.11
CA LEU A 183 -18.82 23.33 3.88
C LEU A 183 -19.30 22.09 3.12
N PRO A 184 -20.51 22.12 2.55
CA PRO A 184 -20.98 21.07 1.68
C PRO A 184 -20.38 21.23 0.28
N VAL A 185 -20.20 20.11 -0.39
CA VAL A 185 -19.66 20.00 -1.75
C VAL A 185 -20.61 19.14 -2.56
N ASN A 186 -21.06 19.66 -3.70
CA ASN A 186 -21.79 18.91 -4.70
C ASN A 186 -20.82 18.09 -5.54
N ILE A 187 -21.18 16.84 -5.81
CA ILE A 187 -20.49 15.97 -6.75
C ILE A 187 -21.44 15.75 -7.93
N ALA A 188 -21.05 16.23 -9.11
CA ALA A 188 -21.83 16.06 -10.32
C ALA A 188 -21.68 14.64 -10.89
N ALA A 189 -22.50 14.30 -11.89
CA ALA A 189 -22.47 12.99 -12.53
C ALA A 189 -21.11 12.67 -13.18
N ASP A 190 -20.45 13.69 -13.76
CA ASP A 190 -19.11 13.63 -14.34
C ASP A 190 -17.97 13.65 -13.29
N LYS A 191 -18.33 13.59 -12.00
CA LYS A 191 -17.44 13.68 -10.84
C LYS A 191 -16.79 15.03 -10.62
N SER A 192 -17.15 16.08 -11.37
CA SER A 192 -16.74 17.43 -11.02
C SER A 192 -17.31 17.82 -9.65
N VAL A 193 -16.54 18.61 -8.91
CA VAL A 193 -16.89 19.03 -7.55
C VAL A 193 -17.17 20.52 -7.51
N ALA A 194 -18.13 20.94 -6.69
CA ALA A 194 -18.45 22.35 -6.48
C ALA A 194 -18.80 22.60 -5.01
N ALA A 195 -18.00 23.41 -4.33
CA ALA A 195 -18.28 23.80 -2.95
C ALA A 195 -19.44 24.79 -2.88
N VAL A 196 -20.29 24.63 -1.86
CA VAL A 196 -21.47 25.47 -1.64
C VAL A 196 -21.20 26.42 -0.48
N ALA A 197 -20.37 27.43 -0.73
CA ALA A 197 -19.87 28.34 0.32
C ALA A 197 -20.96 29.09 1.09
N ALA A 198 -22.13 29.30 0.48
CA ALA A 198 -23.29 29.92 1.12
C ALA A 198 -23.86 29.10 2.29
N GLN A 199 -23.63 27.77 2.32
CA GLN A 199 -24.14 26.84 3.34
C GLN A 199 -23.07 26.46 4.37
N LYS A 200 -22.00 27.26 4.49
CA LYS A 200 -20.92 27.02 5.46
C LYS A 200 -21.44 27.17 6.90
N VAL A 201 -21.01 26.28 7.79
CA VAL A 201 -21.35 26.32 9.22
C VAL A 201 -20.07 26.29 10.05
N GLN A 202 -19.98 27.16 11.05
CA GLN A 202 -18.85 27.18 12.00
C GLN A 202 -19.04 26.08 13.06
N LEU A 203 -18.00 25.30 13.32
CA LEU A 203 -17.99 24.26 14.36
C LEU A 203 -17.24 24.69 15.62
N ALA A 204 -16.13 25.40 15.46
CA ALA A 204 -15.27 25.79 16.57
C ALA A 204 -14.52 27.09 16.28
N ASN A 205 -14.02 27.71 17.34
CA ASN A 205 -13.13 28.87 17.30
C ASN A 205 -11.89 28.56 18.15
N GLY A 206 -10.70 28.95 17.69
CA GLY A 206 -9.44 28.67 18.41
C GLY A 206 -9.01 27.20 18.45
N SER A 207 -9.53 26.35 17.56
CA SER A 207 -9.20 24.91 17.55
C SER A 207 -7.88 24.64 16.81
N VAL A 208 -6.95 23.97 17.49
CA VAL A 208 -5.58 23.70 17.01
C VAL A 208 -5.45 22.46 16.13
N SER A 209 -6.38 21.52 16.21
CA SER A 209 -6.37 20.25 15.45
C SER A 209 -7.80 19.81 15.19
N ASN A 210 -8.06 19.26 14.00
CA ASN A 210 -9.42 18.87 13.64
C ASN A 210 -9.41 17.70 12.65
N THR A 211 -10.42 16.85 12.74
CA THR A 211 -10.60 15.70 11.84
C THR A 211 -12.05 15.63 11.38
N LEU A 212 -12.30 14.95 10.27
CA LEU A 212 -13.62 14.82 9.64
C LEU A 212 -13.80 13.38 9.16
N GLY A 213 -14.99 12.82 9.39
CA GLY A 213 -15.36 11.49 8.95
C GLY A 213 -16.83 11.39 8.56
N ARG A 214 -17.13 10.44 7.68
CA ARG A 214 -18.50 10.11 7.28
C ARG A 214 -19.14 9.20 8.34
N ILE A 215 -20.40 9.47 8.70
CA ILE A 215 -21.22 8.57 9.53
C ILE A 215 -22.26 7.84 8.68
N SER A 216 -22.92 8.55 7.76
CA SER A 216 -23.95 7.97 6.87
C SER A 216 -23.99 8.68 5.52
N ALA A 217 -25.03 8.41 4.72
CA ALA A 217 -25.22 9.07 3.41
C ALA A 217 -25.46 10.58 3.50
N THR A 218 -25.88 11.08 4.67
CA THR A 218 -26.21 12.48 4.92
C THR A 218 -25.51 13.05 6.15
N GLN A 219 -24.83 12.22 6.94
CA GLN A 219 -24.23 12.65 8.20
C GLN A 219 -22.71 12.54 8.19
N PHE A 220 -22.08 13.53 8.81
CA PHE A 220 -20.66 13.55 9.11
C PHE A 220 -20.45 13.78 10.61
N ALA A 221 -19.27 13.41 11.09
CA ALA A 221 -18.79 13.83 12.39
C ALA A 221 -17.43 14.50 12.23
N ALA A 222 -17.17 15.51 13.05
CA ALA A 222 -15.90 16.20 13.13
C ALA A 222 -15.45 16.28 14.58
N THR A 223 -14.15 16.21 14.82
CA THR A 223 -13.58 16.51 16.13
C THR A 223 -12.90 17.87 16.10
N THR A 224 -13.07 18.65 17.16
CA THR A 224 -12.40 19.93 17.35
C THR A 224 -11.86 20.03 18.78
N PHE A 225 -11.04 21.05 19.05
CA PHE A 225 -10.64 21.42 20.40
C PHE A 225 -11.31 22.74 20.80
N GLU A 226 -11.61 22.88 22.07
CA GLU A 226 -11.92 24.18 22.69
C GLU A 226 -10.70 25.10 22.59
N THR A 227 -10.96 26.41 22.64
CA THR A 227 -9.91 27.42 22.69
C THR A 227 -8.93 27.09 23.80
N TYR A 228 -7.65 27.06 23.45
CA TYR A 228 -6.58 26.89 24.43
C TYR A 228 -6.63 27.98 25.51
N VAL A 229 -6.44 27.58 26.77
CA VAL A 229 -6.44 28.48 27.94
C VAL A 229 -5.15 28.26 28.73
N VAL A 230 -4.29 29.29 28.81
CA VAL A 230 -2.95 29.22 29.42
C VAL A 230 -2.95 28.72 30.87
N ASN A 231 -4.00 29.01 31.65
CA ASN A 231 -4.09 28.62 33.06
C ASN A 231 -5.38 27.83 33.36
N GLY A 232 -5.86 27.07 32.38
CA GLY A 232 -7.10 26.30 32.53
C GLY A 232 -7.09 25.04 31.68
N SER A 233 -8.08 24.19 31.91
CA SER A 233 -8.31 23.00 31.10
C SER A 233 -9.11 23.36 29.85
N TRP A 234 -8.78 22.72 28.73
CA TRP A 234 -9.59 22.74 27.50
C TRP A 234 -9.82 21.32 27.02
N TRP A 235 -10.88 21.12 26.23
CA TRP A 235 -11.33 19.78 25.85
C TRP A 235 -11.47 19.58 24.34
N GLN A 236 -11.44 18.32 23.94
CA GLN A 236 -11.84 17.87 22.62
C GLN A 236 -13.34 17.59 22.59
N ASN A 237 -13.95 17.92 21.46
CA ASN A 237 -15.39 17.84 21.23
C ASN A 237 -15.69 17.12 19.92
N ILE A 238 -16.75 16.32 19.91
CA ILE A 238 -17.34 15.67 18.74
C ILE A 238 -18.56 16.48 18.32
N HIS A 239 -18.57 16.92 17.06
CA HIS A 239 -19.70 17.57 16.42
C HIS A 239 -20.27 16.61 15.38
N VAL A 240 -21.59 16.44 15.36
CA VAL A 240 -22.27 15.69 14.29
C VAL A 240 -23.11 16.66 13.48
N GLY A 241 -22.93 16.62 12.16
CA GLY A 241 -23.73 17.40 11.24
C GLY A 241 -24.53 16.50 10.29
N THR A 242 -25.74 16.96 9.96
CA THR A 242 -26.58 16.39 8.90
C THR A 242 -26.64 17.37 7.75
N VAL A 243 -26.39 16.88 6.54
CA VAL A 243 -26.42 17.64 5.29
C VAL A 243 -27.70 17.32 4.55
N SER A 244 -28.48 18.34 4.25
CA SER A 244 -29.66 18.24 3.39
C SER A 244 -29.24 17.82 1.97
N PRO A 245 -29.80 16.72 1.42
CA PRO A 245 -29.50 16.29 0.06
C PRO A 245 -29.90 17.32 -1.01
N ALA A 246 -30.92 18.16 -0.74
CA ALA A 246 -31.50 19.06 -1.71
C ALA A 246 -30.64 20.32 -1.95
N ASP A 247 -30.38 21.06 -0.89
CA ASP A 247 -29.71 22.38 -0.95
C ASP A 247 -28.33 22.39 -0.30
N GLY A 248 -27.93 21.30 0.37
CA GLY A 248 -26.69 21.21 1.11
C GLY A 248 -26.71 21.94 2.45
N SER A 249 -27.85 22.45 2.93
CA SER A 249 -27.91 23.06 4.26
C SER A 249 -27.43 22.08 5.35
N ILE A 250 -26.72 22.61 6.35
CA ILE A 250 -26.09 21.81 7.41
C ILE A 250 -26.73 22.15 8.75
N SER A 251 -27.25 21.13 9.43
CA SER A 251 -27.66 21.21 10.84
C SER A 251 -26.63 20.49 11.71
N VAL A 252 -26.11 21.14 12.75
CA VAL A 252 -25.10 20.56 13.66
C VAL A 252 -25.70 20.37 15.05
N SER A 253 -25.45 19.20 15.65
CA SER A 253 -25.86 18.90 17.02
C SER A 253 -25.05 19.68 18.05
N ALA A 254 -25.52 19.74 19.30
CA ALA A 254 -24.66 20.14 20.41
C ALA A 254 -23.42 19.22 20.47
N PRO A 255 -22.23 19.77 20.80
CA PRO A 255 -21.00 18.98 20.85
C PRO A 255 -20.98 18.01 22.03
N LEU A 256 -20.42 16.82 21.81
CA LEU A 256 -20.08 15.86 22.87
C LEU A 256 -18.61 15.98 23.24
N ARG A 257 -18.33 16.38 24.47
CA ARG A 257 -17.00 16.34 25.06
C ARG A 257 -16.58 14.88 25.33
N PHE A 258 -15.33 14.53 25.06
CA PHE A 258 -14.81 13.18 25.26
C PHE A 258 -13.34 13.19 25.70
N GLY A 259 -12.80 12.04 26.10
CA GLY A 259 -11.41 11.88 26.55
C GLY A 259 -11.09 12.63 27.85
N VAL A 260 -9.82 12.99 28.07
CA VAL A 260 -9.37 13.73 29.26
C VAL A 260 -9.13 15.20 28.97
N ALA A 261 -9.15 16.02 30.02
CA ALA A 261 -8.79 17.43 29.95
C ALA A 261 -7.35 17.59 29.44
N ASN A 262 -7.13 18.61 28.61
CA ASN A 262 -5.80 19.06 28.24
C ASN A 262 -5.34 20.17 29.20
N GLU A 263 -4.05 20.20 29.54
CA GLU A 263 -3.50 21.14 30.52
C GLU A 263 -2.18 21.79 30.07
N TYR A 264 -1.90 22.98 30.61
CA TYR A 264 -0.76 23.83 30.26
C TYR A 264 0.61 23.26 30.65
N SER A 265 0.70 22.28 31.54
CA SER A 265 1.95 21.74 32.11
C SER A 265 2.91 21.07 31.10
N GLY A 266 2.72 21.30 29.80
CA GLY A 266 3.72 21.13 28.75
C GLY A 266 3.70 19.76 28.08
N SER A 267 2.70 18.92 28.35
CA SER A 267 2.69 17.54 27.83
C SER A 267 1.34 16.81 27.78
N ASP A 268 0.28 17.30 28.43
CA ASP A 268 -1.05 16.69 28.40
C ASP A 268 -1.91 17.25 27.26
N SER A 269 -1.60 16.83 26.03
CA SER A 269 -2.51 17.04 24.90
C SER A 269 -3.01 15.72 24.35
N CYS A 270 -4.33 15.54 24.38
CA CYS A 270 -5.01 14.45 23.71
C CYS A 270 -4.81 14.58 22.20
N THR A 271 -4.45 13.47 21.57
CA THR A 271 -4.45 13.31 20.12
C THR A 271 -5.58 12.37 19.75
N ASN A 272 -6.33 12.69 18.71
CA ASN A 272 -7.48 11.89 18.29
C ASN A 272 -7.50 11.64 16.78
N SER A 273 -8.26 10.62 16.38
CA SER A 273 -8.44 10.24 14.97
C SER A 273 -9.65 10.89 14.32
N LYS A 274 -9.82 10.62 13.02
CA LYS A 274 -11.07 10.89 12.31
C LYS A 274 -12.19 9.98 12.84
N PRO A 275 -13.43 10.48 12.98
CA PRO A 275 -14.57 9.63 13.24
C PRO A 275 -14.74 8.56 12.16
N GLN A 276 -14.98 7.32 12.57
CA GLN A 276 -15.15 6.19 11.66
C GLN A 276 -16.49 5.50 11.91
N ALA A 277 -17.35 5.44 10.90
CA ALA A 277 -18.66 4.81 11.01
C ALA A 277 -18.58 3.35 11.46
N VAL A 278 -19.62 2.91 12.18
CA VAL A 278 -19.87 1.51 12.53
C VAL A 278 -21.20 1.12 11.86
N PRO A 279 -21.20 0.67 10.58
CA PRO A 279 -22.43 0.47 9.81
C PRO A 279 -23.46 -0.47 10.46
N ALA A 280 -23.03 -1.41 11.30
CA ALA A 280 -23.91 -2.34 12.01
C ALA A 280 -24.88 -1.65 12.98
N ILE A 281 -24.57 -0.43 13.43
CA ILE A 281 -25.40 0.34 14.34
C ILE A 281 -25.69 1.70 13.69
N PRO A 282 -26.94 1.98 13.26
CA PRO A 282 -27.28 3.24 12.60
C PRO A 282 -26.87 4.46 13.41
N GLY A 283 -26.15 5.39 12.75
CA GLY A 283 -25.66 6.62 13.37
C GLY A 283 -24.47 6.43 14.33
N ALA A 284 -23.98 5.21 14.54
CA ALA A 284 -22.84 4.95 15.40
C ALA A 284 -21.52 5.12 14.68
N PHE A 285 -20.51 5.53 15.45
CA PHE A 285 -19.15 5.70 14.98
C PHE A 285 -18.16 5.61 16.13
N VAL A 286 -16.91 5.32 15.80
CA VAL A 286 -15.82 5.36 16.75
C VAL A 286 -14.96 6.60 16.54
N VAL A 287 -14.48 7.16 17.64
CA VAL A 287 -13.38 8.13 17.66
C VAL A 287 -12.34 7.56 18.60
N THR A 288 -11.09 7.53 18.17
CA THR A 288 -10.01 7.07 19.04
C THR A 288 -9.21 8.26 19.53
N TRP A 289 -8.64 8.11 20.71
CA TRP A 289 -7.77 9.12 21.29
C TRP A 289 -6.69 8.47 22.16
N PHE A 290 -5.63 9.22 22.40
CA PHE A 290 -4.60 8.85 23.37
C PHE A 290 -3.96 10.10 23.96
N ASN A 291 -3.39 9.94 25.15
CA ASN A 291 -2.48 10.89 25.77
C ASN A 291 -1.11 10.22 25.90
N SER A 292 -0.10 10.82 25.25
CA SER A 292 1.28 10.33 25.25
C SER A 292 2.12 10.82 26.42
N ASN A 293 1.57 11.66 27.31
CA ASN A 293 2.27 12.13 28.50
C ASN A 293 2.66 10.94 29.39
N PRO A 294 3.94 10.83 29.79
CA PRO A 294 4.38 9.80 30.74
C PRO A 294 3.60 9.76 32.06
N VAL A 295 3.09 10.90 32.54
CA VAL A 295 2.37 11.00 33.82
C VAL A 295 0.94 10.49 33.70
N ASN A 296 0.25 10.82 32.60
CA ASN A 296 -1.17 10.55 32.38
C ASN A 296 -1.41 9.65 31.16
N ARG A 297 -0.56 8.64 30.98
CA ARG A 297 -0.57 7.78 29.78
C ARG A 297 -1.84 6.92 29.72
N SER A 298 -2.70 7.20 28.73
CA SER A 298 -3.98 6.50 28.58
C SER A 298 -3.87 5.16 27.87
N GLY A 299 -2.82 4.97 27.05
CA GLY A 299 -2.82 3.97 25.98
C GLY A 299 -3.75 4.37 24.83
N LEU A 300 -4.06 3.43 23.94
CA LEU A 300 -5.03 3.66 22.86
C LEU A 300 -6.46 3.51 23.36
N CYS A 301 -7.20 4.61 23.38
CA CYS A 301 -8.61 4.64 23.76
C CYS A 301 -9.51 4.69 22.53
N VAL A 302 -10.64 3.99 22.60
CA VAL A 302 -11.69 3.98 21.57
C VAL A 302 -12.99 4.38 22.23
N VAL A 303 -13.56 5.48 21.77
CA VAL A 303 -14.90 5.97 22.13
C VAL A 303 -15.88 5.47 21.09
N LEU A 304 -16.94 4.80 21.51
CA LEU A 304 -18.11 4.51 20.68
C LEU A 304 -19.17 5.57 20.97
N ALA A 305 -19.56 6.31 19.96
CA ALA A 305 -20.60 7.33 20.03
C ALA A 305 -21.73 7.00 19.04
N VAL A 306 -22.92 7.56 19.29
CA VAL A 306 -24.08 7.46 18.40
C VAL A 306 -24.71 8.81 18.19
N ALA A 307 -25.07 9.09 16.94
CA ALA A 307 -25.86 10.25 16.56
C ALA A 307 -27.32 9.85 16.31
N ASN A 308 -28.24 10.63 16.85
CA ASN A 308 -29.67 10.50 16.59
C ASN A 308 -30.33 11.89 16.46
N ALA A 309 -31.66 11.94 16.44
CA ALA A 309 -32.40 13.18 16.27
C ALA A 309 -32.22 14.19 17.43
N THR A 310 -31.83 13.75 18.63
CA THR A 310 -31.68 14.60 19.81
C THR A 310 -30.24 15.06 20.04
N GLY A 311 -29.26 14.44 19.39
CA GLY A 311 -27.86 14.86 19.47
C GLY A 311 -26.87 13.72 19.27
N VAL A 312 -25.68 13.89 19.84
CA VAL A 312 -24.60 12.90 19.86
C VAL A 312 -24.32 12.45 21.29
N PHE A 313 -24.23 11.14 21.51
CA PHE A 313 -24.09 10.53 22.83
C PHE A 313 -22.98 9.49 22.83
N GLN A 314 -22.24 9.41 23.94
CA GLN A 314 -21.27 8.33 24.17
C GLN A 314 -21.99 7.07 24.62
N LEU A 315 -21.76 5.94 23.93
CA LEU A 315 -22.24 4.63 24.31
C LEU A 315 -21.24 3.88 25.20
N GLY A 316 -19.95 4.10 24.98
CA GLY A 316 -18.89 3.48 25.77
C GLY A 316 -17.49 3.96 25.37
N GLU A 317 -16.53 3.65 26.22
CA GLU A 317 -15.10 3.89 25.96
C GLU A 317 -14.29 2.72 26.52
N VAL A 318 -13.26 2.29 25.78
CA VAL A 318 -12.29 1.30 26.24
C VAL A 318 -10.88 1.77 25.89
N CYS A 319 -10.00 1.76 26.87
CA CYS A 319 -8.58 2.07 26.71
C CYS A 319 -7.72 0.81 26.86
N ASN A 320 -6.80 0.61 25.93
CA ASN A 320 -5.83 -0.48 25.97
C ASN A 320 -4.41 0.08 26.16
N LYS A 321 -3.84 -0.17 27.34
CA LYS A 321 -2.50 0.30 27.73
C LYS A 321 -1.34 -0.50 27.11
N ASN A 322 -1.63 -1.62 26.45
CA ASN A 322 -0.59 -2.37 25.72
C ASN A 322 -0.13 -1.59 24.49
N TYR A 323 -1.01 -0.78 23.91
CA TYR A 323 -0.67 0.10 22.79
C TYR A 323 -0.23 1.46 23.30
N GLN A 324 0.82 2.00 22.67
CA GLN A 324 1.38 3.29 23.04
C GLN A 324 1.59 4.18 21.82
N PRO A 325 0.51 4.71 21.22
CA PRO A 325 0.61 5.60 20.08
C PRO A 325 1.48 6.82 20.38
N ALA A 326 2.26 7.24 19.39
CA ALA A 326 3.16 8.40 19.48
C ALA A 326 2.70 9.61 18.68
N TYR A 327 1.95 9.39 17.60
CA TYR A 327 1.53 10.41 16.62
C TYR A 327 0.07 10.17 16.23
N PHE A 328 -0.48 11.06 15.39
CA PHE A 328 -1.82 10.88 14.85
C PHE A 328 -1.99 9.50 14.23
N LEU A 329 -3.19 8.95 14.39
CA LEU A 329 -3.57 7.66 13.86
C LEU A 329 -4.65 7.85 12.79
N ASP A 330 -4.75 6.88 11.91
CA ASP A 330 -5.85 6.81 10.94
C ASP A 330 -6.66 5.53 11.11
N SER A 331 -7.87 5.54 10.58
CA SER A 331 -8.83 4.45 10.75
C SER A 331 -9.63 4.18 9.48
N THR A 332 -10.12 2.94 9.35
CA THR A 332 -11.07 2.55 8.30
C THR A 332 -11.95 1.41 8.81
N SER A 333 -13.21 1.40 8.43
CA SER A 333 -14.06 0.20 8.60
C SER A 333 -13.54 -0.91 7.68
N LEU A 334 -13.46 -2.13 8.21
CA LEU A 334 -13.15 -3.36 7.46
C LEU A 334 -14.44 -4.15 7.16
N SER A 335 -15.39 -4.12 8.09
CA SER A 335 -16.74 -4.66 7.95
C SER A 335 -17.73 -3.78 8.73
N ASP A 336 -19.01 -4.15 8.76
CA ASP A 336 -20.06 -3.38 9.44
C ASP A 336 -19.80 -3.14 10.93
N ASN A 337 -19.01 -4.01 11.57
CA ASN A 337 -18.72 -3.94 12.99
C ASN A 337 -17.24 -4.06 13.34
N LEU A 338 -16.34 -4.02 12.36
CA LEU A 338 -14.90 -4.11 12.56
C LEU A 338 -14.19 -2.89 11.99
N VAL A 339 -13.29 -2.30 12.78
CA VAL A 339 -12.50 -1.13 12.42
C VAL A 339 -11.02 -1.45 12.57
N ALA A 340 -10.22 -1.08 11.56
CA ALA A 340 -8.77 -1.05 11.64
C ALA A 340 -8.29 0.31 12.13
N LEU A 341 -7.35 0.31 13.07
CA LEU A 341 -6.69 1.48 13.61
C LEU A 341 -5.20 1.38 13.33
N THR A 342 -4.63 2.36 12.63
CA THR A 342 -3.24 2.33 12.21
C THR A 342 -2.46 3.48 12.84
N PHE A 343 -1.37 3.16 13.55
CA PHE A 343 -0.57 4.10 14.31
C PHE A 343 0.88 3.63 14.45
N TYR A 344 1.77 4.58 14.76
CA TYR A 344 3.13 4.26 15.19
C TYR A 344 3.16 3.98 16.67
N ASP A 345 3.61 2.80 17.05
CA ASP A 345 3.53 2.31 18.42
C ASP A 345 4.89 2.36 19.12
N LYS A 346 5.01 3.21 20.15
CA LYS A 346 6.22 3.31 20.97
C LYS A 346 6.54 2.02 21.70
N ALA A 347 5.55 1.18 22.01
CA ALA A 347 5.79 -0.11 22.65
C ALA A 347 6.55 -1.08 21.73
N ASN A 348 6.45 -0.86 20.41
CA ASN A 348 7.06 -1.68 19.37
C ASN A 348 8.17 -0.90 18.61
N ASN A 349 8.94 -0.07 19.31
CA ASN A 349 10.02 0.73 18.71
C ASN A 349 9.56 1.56 17.48
N ASN A 350 8.39 2.19 17.59
CA ASN A 350 7.72 2.98 16.54
C ASN A 350 7.42 2.20 15.26
N ALA A 351 7.37 0.86 15.30
CA ALA A 351 6.82 0.08 14.21
C ALA A 351 5.37 0.54 13.91
N LEU A 352 4.98 0.43 12.65
CA LEU A 352 3.59 0.64 12.28
C LEU A 352 2.76 -0.56 12.78
N THR A 353 1.78 -0.26 13.62
CA THR A 353 0.86 -1.25 14.19
C THR A 353 -0.54 -1.01 13.63
N ILE A 354 -1.21 -2.09 13.25
CA ILE A 354 -2.60 -2.10 12.82
C ILE A 354 -3.40 -2.90 13.84
N ALA A 355 -4.13 -2.22 14.73
CA ALA A 355 -5.02 -2.85 15.69
C ALA A 355 -6.42 -3.01 15.10
N THR A 356 -7.05 -4.15 15.34
CA THR A 356 -8.43 -4.44 14.92
C THR A 356 -9.37 -4.36 16.13
N VAL A 357 -10.46 -3.60 15.96
CA VAL A 357 -11.44 -3.35 17.02
C VAL A 357 -12.82 -3.73 16.51
N ALA A 358 -13.47 -4.64 17.23
CA ALA A 358 -14.83 -5.07 16.94
C ALA A 358 -15.83 -4.38 17.88
N ILE A 359 -16.98 -4.01 17.33
CA ILE A 359 -18.16 -3.58 18.08
C ILE A 359 -19.13 -4.76 18.10
N THR A 360 -19.45 -5.27 19.30
CA THR A 360 -20.37 -6.40 19.43
C THR A 360 -21.82 -5.96 19.22
N SER A 361 -22.72 -6.92 19.01
CA SER A 361 -24.17 -6.66 18.96
C SER A 361 -24.71 -6.02 20.25
N ALA A 362 -24.05 -6.27 21.38
CA ALA A 362 -24.32 -5.61 22.66
C ALA A 362 -23.64 -4.23 22.78
N GLN A 363 -23.19 -3.64 21.68
CA GLN A 363 -22.55 -2.32 21.59
C GLN A 363 -21.27 -2.20 22.45
N LYS A 364 -20.56 -3.32 22.68
CA LYS A 364 -19.29 -3.32 23.42
C LYS A 364 -18.10 -3.25 22.48
N ILE A 365 -17.10 -2.48 22.87
CA ILE A 365 -15.82 -2.33 22.17
C ILE A 365 -14.89 -3.46 22.59
N VAL A 366 -14.32 -4.18 21.63
CA VAL A 366 -13.39 -5.30 21.89
C VAL A 366 -12.20 -5.22 20.93
N PHE A 367 -10.98 -5.13 21.48
CA PHE A 367 -9.75 -5.32 20.71
C PHE A 367 -9.61 -6.80 20.35
N ARG A 368 -9.51 -7.11 19.06
CA ARG A 368 -9.44 -8.50 18.55
C ARG A 368 -8.02 -8.99 18.35
N GLY A 369 -7.13 -8.08 17.99
CA GLY A 369 -5.70 -8.36 17.80
C GLY A 369 -5.04 -7.23 17.03
N ASP A 370 -3.77 -7.39 16.75
CA ASP A 370 -2.98 -6.45 15.97
C ASP A 370 -2.02 -7.16 15.04
N TYR A 371 -1.58 -6.40 14.03
CA TYR A 371 -0.46 -6.76 13.18
C TYR A 371 0.60 -5.68 13.32
N VAL A 372 1.81 -6.08 13.73
CA VAL A 372 2.96 -5.17 13.84
C VAL A 372 3.90 -5.43 12.66
N ILE A 373 4.17 -4.39 11.86
CA ILE A 373 5.11 -4.48 10.76
C ILE A 373 6.53 -4.33 11.33
N GLN A 374 7.08 -5.41 11.90
CA GLN A 374 8.36 -5.39 12.61
C GLN A 374 9.54 -4.95 11.73
N ALA A 375 9.50 -5.25 10.43
CA ALA A 375 10.55 -4.88 9.48
C ALA A 375 10.75 -3.36 9.33
N VAL A 376 9.81 -2.55 9.81
CA VAL A 376 9.89 -1.07 9.75
C VAL A 376 10.20 -0.42 11.09
N ALA A 377 10.39 -1.19 12.16
CA ALA A 377 10.71 -0.66 13.49
C ALA A 377 12.01 0.16 13.48
N GLY A 378 12.06 1.28 14.20
CA GLY A 378 13.24 2.14 14.21
C GLY A 378 13.08 3.43 14.99
N ALA A 379 14.22 4.10 15.15
CA ALA A 379 14.25 5.47 15.66
C ALA A 379 13.51 6.40 14.69
N PHE A 380 12.90 7.44 15.25
CA PHE A 380 11.86 8.16 14.54
C PHE A 380 11.82 9.62 14.94
N ASP A 381 12.21 10.48 14.02
CA ASP A 381 12.00 11.92 14.06
C ASP A 381 11.42 12.33 12.70
N PHE A 382 10.28 13.01 12.73
CA PHE A 382 9.60 13.47 11.53
C PHE A 382 9.51 14.99 11.44
N GLY A 383 10.27 15.68 12.30
CA GLY A 383 10.07 17.09 12.54
C GLY A 383 8.83 17.38 13.38
N SER A 384 8.60 18.67 13.61
CA SER A 384 7.45 19.18 14.35
C SER A 384 6.65 20.16 13.50
N PHE A 385 5.33 19.96 13.44
CA PHE A 385 4.43 20.91 12.80
C PHE A 385 3.08 20.98 13.54
N TYR A 386 2.69 22.19 13.92
CA TYR A 386 1.43 22.45 14.62
C TYR A 386 0.22 22.05 13.76
N GLY A 387 -0.56 21.07 14.23
CA GLY A 387 -1.84 20.66 13.64
C GLY A 387 -1.78 19.73 12.42
N TRP A 388 -0.59 19.34 11.93
CA TRP A 388 -0.40 18.27 10.95
C TRP A 388 0.85 17.50 11.33
N SER A 389 0.69 16.47 12.15
CA SER A 389 1.78 15.54 12.42
C SER A 389 1.62 14.29 11.54
N PRO A 390 2.72 13.65 11.12
CA PRO A 390 2.72 12.51 10.22
C PRO A 390 1.81 11.42 10.75
N LYS A 391 0.64 11.31 10.11
CA LYS A 391 -0.25 10.18 10.28
C LYS A 391 0.07 9.13 9.21
N PRO A 392 0.04 7.83 9.53
CA PRO A 392 -0.17 6.84 8.50
C PRO A 392 -1.57 7.05 7.88
N SER A 393 -1.78 6.54 6.68
CA SER A 393 -3.09 6.52 6.02
C SER A 393 -3.49 5.07 5.77
N VAL A 394 -4.74 4.72 6.07
CA VAL A 394 -5.26 3.36 5.97
C VAL A 394 -6.64 3.34 5.33
N HIS A 395 -6.83 2.47 4.35
CA HIS A 395 -8.10 2.35 3.64
C HIS A 395 -8.38 0.89 3.23
N SER A 396 -9.63 0.46 3.45
CA SER A 396 -10.14 -0.75 2.80
C SER A 396 -10.23 -0.50 1.28
N ILE A 397 -9.57 -1.36 0.51
CA ILE A 397 -9.57 -1.39 -0.95
C ILE A 397 -10.74 -2.24 -1.46
N SER A 398 -10.98 -3.38 -0.83
CA SER A 398 -12.12 -4.28 -1.03
C SER A 398 -12.58 -4.82 0.32
N ALA A 399 -13.63 -5.65 0.32
CA ALA A 399 -14.15 -6.30 1.53
C ALA A 399 -13.08 -7.11 2.30
N ASP A 400 -12.04 -7.59 1.60
CA ASP A 400 -10.99 -8.45 2.14
C ASP A 400 -9.57 -7.89 1.92
N ARG A 401 -9.43 -6.62 1.51
CA ARG A 401 -8.13 -5.97 1.29
C ARG A 401 -8.04 -4.64 2.00
N LEU A 402 -6.91 -4.45 2.69
CA LEU A 402 -6.55 -3.25 3.42
C LEU A 402 -5.22 -2.73 2.89
N ALA A 403 -5.15 -1.46 2.48
CA ALA A 403 -3.89 -0.81 2.14
C ALA A 403 -3.48 0.15 3.25
N VAL A 404 -2.17 0.24 3.47
CA VAL A 404 -1.56 1.25 4.34
C VAL A 404 -0.52 2.04 3.56
N LEU A 405 -0.40 3.33 3.88
CA LEU A 405 0.68 4.21 3.46
C LEU A 405 1.24 4.90 4.69
N PHE A 406 2.55 4.81 4.87
CA PHE A 406 3.21 5.31 6.06
C PHE A 406 4.64 5.72 5.74
N LEU A 407 5.21 6.58 6.56
CA LEU A 407 6.63 6.92 6.52
C LEU A 407 7.40 5.85 7.32
N ASN A 408 8.40 5.21 6.73
CA ASN A 408 9.06 4.03 7.29
C ASN A 408 10.28 4.41 8.17
N PRO A 409 10.23 4.22 9.51
CA PRO A 409 11.35 4.53 10.41
C PRO A 409 12.68 3.89 9.97
N ASN A 410 12.65 2.60 9.66
CA ASN A 410 13.83 1.82 9.28
C ASN A 410 14.39 2.15 7.87
N ASN A 411 13.65 2.94 7.09
CA ASN A 411 14.08 3.39 5.76
C ASN A 411 14.07 4.93 5.68
N LEU A 412 14.68 5.57 6.68
CA LEU A 412 14.88 7.02 6.73
C LEU A 412 13.57 7.83 6.55
N GLY A 413 12.45 7.31 7.05
CA GLY A 413 11.13 7.92 6.91
C GLY A 413 10.53 7.88 5.50
N ARG A 414 11.10 7.15 4.54
CA ARG A 414 10.58 7.09 3.16
C ARG A 414 9.13 6.59 3.11
N PRO A 415 8.24 7.19 2.29
CA PRO A 415 6.86 6.75 2.15
C PRO A 415 6.85 5.32 1.60
N THR A 416 6.16 4.45 2.31
CA THR A 416 6.12 3.01 2.09
C THR A 416 4.68 2.55 2.14
N THR A 417 4.32 1.61 1.28
CA THR A 417 2.99 1.02 1.24
C THR A 417 3.05 -0.50 1.32
N GLN A 418 1.96 -1.08 1.81
CA GLN A 418 1.72 -2.51 1.81
C GLN A 418 0.21 -2.77 1.75
N VAL A 419 -0.17 -3.86 1.10
CA VAL A 419 -1.55 -4.34 1.08
C VAL A 419 -1.62 -5.65 1.87
N PHE A 420 -2.67 -5.76 2.67
CA PHE A 420 -3.00 -6.92 3.49
C PHE A 420 -4.29 -7.54 3.01
N LYS A 421 -4.37 -8.87 3.08
CA LYS A 421 -5.61 -9.62 3.14
C LYS A 421 -6.14 -9.58 4.57
N VAL A 422 -7.42 -9.29 4.71
CA VAL A 422 -8.17 -9.46 5.96
C VAL A 422 -8.77 -10.87 5.94
N THR A 423 -8.40 -11.72 6.89
CA THR A 423 -8.92 -13.08 6.99
C THR A 423 -10.28 -13.12 7.70
N ASP A 424 -10.97 -14.26 7.63
CA ASP A 424 -12.24 -14.46 8.34
C ASP A 424 -12.09 -14.43 9.87
N SER A 425 -10.88 -14.69 10.38
CA SER A 425 -10.54 -14.55 11.80
C SER A 425 -10.09 -13.13 12.17
N PHE A 426 -10.18 -12.18 11.23
CA PHE A 426 -9.76 -10.79 11.35
C PHE A 426 -8.25 -10.60 11.53
N SER A 427 -7.45 -11.62 11.23
CA SER A 427 -5.99 -11.46 11.10
C SER A 427 -5.64 -10.75 9.80
N LEU A 428 -4.46 -10.13 9.77
CA LEU A 428 -3.92 -9.47 8.59
C LEU A 428 -2.76 -10.29 8.04
N GLU A 429 -2.80 -10.58 6.74
CA GLU A 429 -1.74 -11.29 6.02
C GLU A 429 -1.22 -10.39 4.89
N PRO A 430 0.08 -10.07 4.83
CA PRO A 430 0.60 -9.26 3.74
C PRO A 430 0.45 -10.00 2.41
N VAL A 431 -0.13 -9.33 1.41
CA VAL A 431 -0.26 -9.86 0.04
C VAL A 431 0.64 -9.13 -0.96
N THR A 432 1.24 -8.02 -0.54
CA THR A 432 2.31 -7.35 -1.27
C THR A 432 3.52 -7.18 -0.35
N PRO A 433 4.74 -7.13 -0.89
CA PRO A 433 5.89 -6.72 -0.08
C PRO A 433 5.79 -5.26 0.33
N LEU A 434 6.66 -4.85 1.26
CA LEU A 434 6.86 -3.45 1.61
C LEU A 434 7.48 -2.72 0.42
N MET A 435 6.75 -1.77 -0.15
CA MET A 435 7.21 -1.02 -1.33
C MET A 435 7.40 0.46 -1.02
N ARG A 436 8.56 1.00 -1.42
CA ARG A 436 8.85 2.43 -1.35
C ARG A 436 8.14 3.18 -2.48
N LEU A 437 7.56 4.35 -2.16
CA LEU A 437 6.88 5.24 -3.12
C LEU A 437 7.63 6.55 -3.40
N SER A 438 8.83 6.72 -2.83
CA SER A 438 9.71 7.86 -3.11
C SER A 438 10.89 7.50 -4.02
N ASN A 439 11.53 8.54 -4.54
CA ASN A 439 12.85 8.45 -5.15
C ASN A 439 13.93 8.25 -4.06
N GLY A 440 15.17 8.00 -4.51
CA GLY A 440 16.30 7.76 -3.61
C GLY A 440 16.78 9.00 -2.84
N ASP A 441 16.43 10.20 -3.29
CA ASP A 441 16.77 11.48 -2.66
C ASP A 441 15.87 11.84 -1.46
N PHE A 442 14.76 11.13 -1.27
CA PHE A 442 13.89 11.34 -0.12
C PHE A 442 14.53 10.78 1.15
N SER A 443 14.60 11.62 2.18
CA SER A 443 14.89 11.24 3.56
C SER A 443 14.13 12.19 4.48
N LEU A 444 13.51 11.63 5.52
CA LEU A 444 13.02 12.41 6.67
C LEU A 444 13.94 12.30 7.87
N VAL A 445 15.05 11.58 7.77
CA VAL A 445 16.09 11.60 8.81
C VAL A 445 17.02 12.75 8.49
N GLY A 446 17.17 13.67 9.44
CA GLY A 446 18.10 14.78 9.33
C GLY A 446 19.52 14.24 9.35
N ALA A 447 20.38 14.74 8.46
CA ALA A 447 21.83 14.57 8.60
C ALA A 447 22.40 15.37 9.79
N SER A 448 21.56 16.05 10.58
CA SER A 448 21.93 16.99 11.64
C SER A 448 21.25 16.67 12.98
N ALA A 449 21.91 17.02 14.08
CA ALA A 449 21.43 16.82 15.45
C ALA A 449 20.25 17.73 15.89
N ALA A 450 19.75 18.63 15.02
CA ALA A 450 18.66 19.54 15.33
C ALA A 450 17.30 19.01 14.81
N PRO A 451 16.18 19.20 15.55
CA PRO A 451 14.85 18.84 15.07
C PRO A 451 14.53 19.57 13.76
N MET A 452 14.10 18.82 12.74
CA MET A 452 13.74 19.41 11.46
C MET A 452 12.43 20.21 11.57
N SER A 453 12.38 21.35 10.89
CA SER A 453 11.15 22.13 10.77
C SER A 453 10.32 21.66 9.58
N GLY A 454 9.00 21.56 9.77
CA GLY A 454 8.07 21.10 8.74
C GLY A 454 7.60 19.65 8.94
N ALA A 455 6.86 19.15 7.96
CA ALA A 455 6.27 17.82 7.98
C ALA A 455 5.91 17.37 6.55
N VAL A 456 5.83 16.05 6.37
CA VAL A 456 5.27 15.42 5.16
C VAL A 456 3.99 14.70 5.54
N THR A 457 2.93 14.96 4.79
CA THR A 457 1.61 14.33 4.93
C THR A 457 1.43 13.24 3.88
N LEU A 458 0.63 12.23 4.23
CA LEU A 458 0.33 11.06 3.41
C LEU A 458 -1.19 10.89 3.30
N ASP A 459 -1.65 10.45 2.14
CA ASP A 459 -3.03 9.96 2.00
C ASP A 459 -3.17 8.91 0.91
N ILE A 460 -4.15 8.01 1.07
CA ILE A 460 -4.50 7.02 0.05
C ILE A 460 -5.99 6.99 -0.21
N VAL A 461 -6.39 6.62 -1.42
CA VAL A 461 -7.79 6.33 -1.74
C VAL A 461 -7.88 5.20 -2.76
N PRO A 462 -8.75 4.20 -2.55
CA PRO A 462 -9.02 3.17 -3.55
C PRO A 462 -9.59 3.78 -4.82
N VAL A 463 -9.11 3.31 -5.98
CA VAL A 463 -9.66 3.65 -7.29
C VAL A 463 -10.10 2.43 -8.11
N SER A 464 -9.80 1.23 -7.59
CA SER A 464 -10.43 -0.03 -7.97
C SER A 464 -10.28 -1.05 -6.83
N ASN A 465 -10.82 -2.26 -6.99
CA ASN A 465 -10.59 -3.37 -6.04
C ASN A 465 -9.12 -3.85 -5.98
N SER A 466 -8.26 -3.41 -6.91
CA SER A 466 -6.87 -3.84 -7.03
C SER A 466 -5.91 -2.67 -7.23
N SER A 467 -6.36 -1.43 -7.00
CA SER A 467 -5.52 -0.24 -7.16
C SER A 467 -5.98 0.93 -6.29
N PHE A 468 -5.03 1.77 -5.94
CA PHE A 468 -5.26 2.98 -5.16
C PHE A 468 -4.33 4.10 -5.62
N ILE A 469 -4.77 5.34 -5.42
CA ILE A 469 -3.89 6.50 -5.50
C ILE A 469 -3.26 6.69 -4.13
N ALA A 470 -1.96 6.93 -4.11
CA ALA A 470 -1.20 7.37 -2.96
C ALA A 470 -0.63 8.75 -3.23
N VAL A 471 -0.78 9.67 -2.28
CA VAL A 471 -0.17 10.99 -2.36
C VAL A 471 0.69 11.25 -1.14
N TYR A 472 1.75 12.02 -1.36
CA TYR A 472 2.47 12.65 -0.26
C TYR A 472 2.86 14.07 -0.64
N SER A 473 2.86 14.96 0.34
CA SER A 473 3.44 16.29 0.16
C SER A 473 3.80 16.95 1.48
N GLY A 474 4.70 17.92 1.38
CA GLY A 474 5.09 18.78 2.48
C GLY A 474 6.48 19.34 2.27
N THR A 475 6.93 20.10 3.25
CA THR A 475 8.29 20.65 3.28
C THR A 475 8.94 20.12 4.54
N LEU A 476 10.12 19.53 4.41
CA LEU A 476 10.97 19.18 5.54
C LEU A 476 12.36 19.77 5.29
N ASP A 477 12.89 20.50 6.28
CA ASP A 477 14.20 21.15 6.19
C ASP A 477 14.44 21.92 4.89
N LYS A 478 13.43 22.70 4.47
CA LYS A 478 13.41 23.50 3.23
C LYS A 478 13.40 22.68 1.93
N VAL A 479 13.36 21.35 1.99
CA VAL A 479 13.17 20.48 0.82
C VAL A 479 11.69 20.21 0.64
N GLN A 480 11.16 20.54 -0.54
CA GLN A 480 9.78 20.25 -0.90
C GLN A 480 9.68 18.82 -1.42
N HIS A 481 8.81 18.03 -0.78
CA HIS A 481 8.41 16.73 -1.25
C HIS A 481 6.97 16.82 -1.76
N LYS A 482 6.69 16.26 -2.93
CA LYS A 482 5.32 16.11 -3.44
C LYS A 482 5.26 15.03 -4.51
N ARG A 483 4.23 14.20 -4.49
CA ARG A 483 4.04 13.13 -5.48
C ARG A 483 2.62 12.59 -5.51
N VAL A 484 2.19 12.17 -6.70
CA VAL A 484 0.97 11.36 -6.92
C VAL A 484 1.39 10.04 -7.53
N THR A 485 1.15 8.96 -6.81
CA THR A 485 1.49 7.60 -7.22
C THR A 485 0.21 6.79 -7.44
N VAL A 486 0.17 6.00 -8.50
CA VAL A 486 -0.84 4.95 -8.68
C VAL A 486 -0.20 3.62 -8.33
N VAL A 487 -0.81 2.88 -7.41
CA VAL A 487 -0.36 1.53 -7.03
C VAL A 487 -1.40 0.54 -7.51
N GLU A 488 -0.97 -0.47 -8.25
CA GLU A 488 -1.80 -1.60 -8.68
C GLU A 488 -1.15 -2.90 -8.20
N PHE A 489 -1.98 -3.84 -7.75
CA PHE A 489 -1.51 -5.14 -7.25
C PHE A 489 -2.35 -6.28 -7.85
N LEU A 490 -1.67 -7.31 -8.32
CA LEU A 490 -2.23 -8.50 -8.95
C LEU A 490 -1.65 -9.77 -8.33
N GLY A 491 -2.09 -10.92 -8.83
CA GLY A 491 -1.46 -12.20 -8.50
C GLY A 491 -0.04 -12.30 -9.07
N ALA A 492 0.70 -13.31 -8.61
CA ALA A 492 2.03 -13.61 -9.13
C ALA A 492 2.01 -13.95 -10.64
N PRO A 493 3.13 -13.77 -11.35
CA PRO A 493 3.26 -14.22 -12.74
C PRO A 493 3.00 -15.72 -12.85
N VAL A 494 2.14 -16.11 -13.79
CA VAL A 494 1.84 -17.54 -14.06
C VAL A 494 2.33 -17.99 -15.43
N GLY A 495 2.68 -17.06 -16.31
CA GLY A 495 3.18 -17.37 -17.64
C GLY A 495 3.31 -16.15 -18.52
N VAL A 496 3.58 -16.39 -19.81
CA VAL A 496 3.62 -15.36 -20.84
C VAL A 496 2.72 -15.75 -22.01
N GLY A 497 1.89 -14.83 -22.48
CA GLY A 497 1.09 -15.03 -23.68
C GLY A 497 1.98 -15.19 -24.92
N SER A 498 1.74 -16.25 -25.68
CA SER A 498 2.42 -16.62 -26.91
C SER A 498 1.49 -16.39 -28.11
N GLY A 499 1.52 -15.17 -28.66
CA GLY A 499 0.59 -14.73 -29.70
C GLY A 499 -0.85 -14.61 -29.20
N ALA A 500 -1.84 -14.66 -30.11
CA ALA A 500 -3.23 -14.31 -29.80
C ALA A 500 -3.94 -15.27 -28.81
N ASN A 501 -3.62 -16.57 -28.80
CA ASN A 501 -4.49 -17.59 -28.19
C ASN A 501 -3.78 -18.67 -27.33
N GLY A 502 -2.62 -18.40 -26.71
CA GLY A 502 -2.04 -19.39 -25.79
C GLY A 502 -1.05 -18.84 -24.78
N VAL A 503 -0.97 -19.46 -23.61
CA VAL A 503 -0.08 -19.06 -22.51
C VAL A 503 1.00 -20.11 -22.32
N VAL A 504 2.25 -19.67 -22.22
CA VAL A 504 3.40 -20.51 -21.84
C VAL A 504 3.58 -20.39 -20.33
N PHE A 505 3.27 -21.45 -19.58
CA PHE A 505 3.34 -21.45 -18.12
C PHE A 505 4.76 -21.66 -17.60
N GLY A 506 5.58 -22.44 -18.31
CA GLY A 506 6.97 -22.67 -17.94
C GLY A 506 7.80 -23.04 -19.15
N GLY A 507 9.09 -22.71 -19.10
CA GLY A 507 10.03 -22.92 -20.22
C GLY A 507 10.26 -21.66 -21.05
N ALA A 508 10.78 -21.85 -22.27
CA ALA A 508 11.15 -20.75 -23.15
C ALA A 508 9.91 -20.09 -23.79
N ALA A 509 9.72 -18.80 -23.52
CA ALA A 509 8.71 -17.95 -24.15
C ALA A 509 9.36 -16.90 -25.06
N LYS A 510 8.90 -16.82 -26.31
CA LYS A 510 9.35 -15.81 -27.27
C LYS A 510 8.53 -14.53 -27.12
N ILE A 511 9.22 -13.39 -27.04
CA ILE A 511 8.63 -12.06 -26.88
C ILE A 511 8.93 -11.25 -28.13
N ASP A 512 7.90 -10.76 -28.79
CA ASP A 512 8.06 -9.97 -30.00
C ASP A 512 8.63 -8.59 -29.66
N ASN A 513 9.53 -8.08 -30.51
CA ASN A 513 10.21 -6.79 -30.36
C ASN A 513 11.00 -6.60 -29.05
N ALA A 514 11.31 -7.69 -28.34
CA ALA A 514 12.21 -7.65 -27.20
C ALA A 514 13.67 -7.50 -27.64
N ASP A 515 14.45 -6.80 -26.81
CA ASP A 515 15.91 -6.70 -26.91
C ASP A 515 16.54 -7.09 -25.57
N PHE A 516 16.41 -8.38 -25.24
CA PHE A 516 16.87 -8.90 -23.97
C PHE A 516 18.37 -9.13 -23.95
N THR A 517 18.99 -8.88 -22.79
CA THR A 517 20.35 -9.28 -22.51
C THR A 517 20.35 -10.69 -21.92
N VAL A 518 20.97 -11.64 -22.63
CA VAL A 518 21.09 -13.04 -22.17
C VAL A 518 21.69 -13.10 -20.77
N GLY A 519 21.11 -13.96 -19.92
CA GLY A 519 21.52 -14.15 -18.52
C GLY A 519 20.95 -13.14 -17.53
N LYS A 520 20.26 -12.07 -17.99
CA LYS A 520 19.61 -11.12 -17.09
C LYS A 520 18.22 -11.59 -16.65
N THR A 521 17.89 -11.29 -15.39
CA THR A 521 16.54 -11.47 -14.83
C THR A 521 15.64 -10.30 -15.24
N TYR A 522 14.39 -10.61 -15.61
CA TYR A 522 13.37 -9.64 -15.96
C TYR A 522 12.16 -9.75 -15.04
N PHE A 523 11.48 -8.62 -14.89
CA PHE A 523 10.30 -8.41 -14.06
C PHE A 523 9.16 -7.90 -14.91
N THR A 524 7.95 -7.92 -14.38
CA THR A 524 6.78 -7.39 -15.07
C THR A 524 6.08 -6.28 -14.33
N THR A 525 5.45 -5.38 -15.09
CA THR A 525 4.49 -4.42 -14.57
C THR A 525 3.09 -5.05 -14.51
N THR A 526 2.17 -4.39 -13.82
CA THR A 526 0.74 -4.75 -13.85
C THR A 526 0.07 -4.58 -15.21
N LYS A 527 0.78 -4.05 -16.22
CA LYS A 527 0.37 -4.02 -17.63
C LYS A 527 0.88 -5.20 -18.44
N GLY A 528 1.80 -5.99 -17.90
CA GLY A 528 2.41 -7.15 -18.55
C GLY A 528 3.69 -6.84 -19.31
N ASP A 529 4.20 -5.60 -19.21
CA ASP A 529 5.48 -5.21 -19.83
C ASP A 529 6.63 -5.96 -19.17
N ILE A 530 7.61 -6.41 -19.95
CA ILE A 530 8.77 -7.17 -19.45
C ILE A 530 9.99 -6.25 -19.45
N LEU A 531 10.51 -5.95 -18.27
CA LEU A 531 11.53 -4.92 -18.08
C LEU A 531 12.63 -5.41 -17.13
N ALA A 532 13.85 -4.95 -17.36
CA ALA A 532 14.97 -5.24 -16.48
C ALA A 532 14.99 -4.25 -15.31
N ALA A 533 15.34 -4.75 -14.12
CA ALA A 533 15.60 -3.88 -12.99
C ALA A 533 16.82 -2.99 -13.25
N THR A 534 16.73 -1.72 -12.88
CA THR A 534 17.80 -0.73 -12.96
C THR A 534 18.47 -0.50 -11.61
N ALA A 535 17.71 -0.64 -10.51
CA ALA A 535 18.21 -0.50 -9.15
C ALA A 535 17.33 -1.27 -8.15
N SER A 536 17.85 -1.45 -6.93
CA SER A 536 17.09 -1.90 -5.76
C SER A 536 17.80 -1.39 -4.50
N ASP A 537 17.04 -1.16 -3.44
CA ASP A 537 17.61 -0.88 -2.12
C ASP A 537 18.17 -2.19 -1.52
N VAL A 538 19.20 -2.10 -0.67
CA VAL A 538 19.80 -3.28 -0.03
C VAL A 538 18.75 -4.02 0.81
N GLY A 539 18.55 -5.32 0.54
CA GLY A 539 17.59 -6.16 1.26
C GLY A 539 16.12 -5.90 0.90
N ALA A 540 15.82 -5.06 -0.10
CA ALA A 540 14.47 -4.76 -0.51
C ALA A 540 13.79 -5.91 -1.27
N GLU A 541 12.47 -5.99 -1.11
CA GLU A 541 11.61 -6.90 -1.86
C GLU A 541 10.93 -6.22 -3.06
N TYR A 542 11.61 -5.24 -3.63
CA TYR A 542 11.17 -4.49 -4.81
C TYR A 542 12.37 -4.03 -5.66
N TYR A 543 12.08 -3.68 -6.91
CA TYR A 543 13.04 -3.22 -7.90
C TYR A 543 12.54 -1.96 -8.59
N PHE A 544 13.45 -1.06 -8.92
CA PHE A 544 13.20 0.04 -9.84
C PHE A 544 13.37 -0.48 -11.26
N LEU A 545 12.42 -0.18 -12.15
CA LEU A 545 12.57 -0.37 -13.59
C LEU A 545 13.05 0.91 -14.28
N SER A 546 12.83 2.04 -13.62
CA SER A 546 13.26 3.39 -13.99
C SER A 546 13.16 4.28 -12.75
N ASN A 547 13.34 5.60 -12.90
CA ASN A 547 13.12 6.55 -11.81
C ASN A 547 11.63 6.74 -11.45
N THR A 548 10.70 6.19 -12.23
CA THR A 548 9.26 6.46 -12.11
C THR A 548 8.44 5.20 -11.85
N THR A 549 9.04 4.01 -11.88
CA THR A 549 8.31 2.74 -11.79
C THR A 549 9.02 1.78 -10.83
N VAL A 550 8.27 1.29 -9.85
CA VAL A 550 8.70 0.28 -8.89
C VAL A 550 7.86 -0.97 -9.09
N VAL A 551 8.50 -2.13 -9.10
CA VAL A 551 7.83 -3.44 -9.13
C VAL A 551 8.27 -4.28 -7.96
N SER A 552 7.35 -5.06 -7.41
CA SER A 552 7.63 -6.01 -6.34
C SER A 552 8.49 -7.19 -6.82
N LYS A 553 9.24 -7.82 -5.91
CA LYS A 553 10.13 -8.94 -6.24
C LYS A 553 9.37 -10.18 -6.75
N ASP A 554 8.15 -10.38 -6.28
CA ASP A 554 7.23 -11.43 -6.75
C ASP A 554 6.70 -11.19 -8.18
N SER A 555 6.98 -10.04 -8.81
CA SER A 555 6.73 -9.80 -10.24
C SER A 555 7.79 -10.42 -11.18
N ARG A 556 8.73 -11.19 -10.64
CA ARG A 556 9.80 -11.83 -11.41
C ARG A 556 9.21 -12.76 -12.48
N VAL A 557 9.62 -12.57 -13.72
CA VAL A 557 9.17 -13.37 -14.86
C VAL A 557 10.10 -14.56 -15.10
N GLY A 558 11.40 -14.30 -15.12
CA GLY A 558 12.38 -15.29 -15.55
C GLY A 558 13.74 -14.70 -15.94
N VAL A 559 14.53 -15.50 -16.64
CA VAL A 559 15.88 -15.12 -17.11
C VAL A 559 15.92 -15.19 -18.63
N ALA A 560 16.46 -14.17 -19.29
CA ALA A 560 16.60 -14.17 -20.74
C ALA A 560 17.63 -15.21 -21.21
N VAL A 561 17.25 -16.03 -22.18
CA VAL A 561 18.11 -17.07 -22.79
C VAL A 561 18.51 -16.73 -24.22
N SER A 562 17.82 -15.76 -24.84
CA SER A 562 18.19 -15.18 -26.13
C SER A 562 17.72 -13.71 -26.16
N LYS A 563 18.05 -12.98 -27.24
CA LYS A 563 17.62 -11.58 -27.43
C LYS A 563 16.10 -11.37 -27.42
N ASN A 564 15.31 -12.41 -27.68
CA ASN A 564 13.86 -12.34 -27.73
C ASN A 564 13.19 -13.52 -27.03
N THR A 565 13.91 -14.24 -26.17
CA THR A 565 13.39 -15.41 -25.47
C THR A 565 13.73 -15.32 -23.99
N ILE A 566 12.70 -15.45 -23.16
CA ILE A 566 12.81 -15.53 -21.72
C ILE A 566 12.45 -16.93 -21.26
N TYR A 567 13.26 -17.51 -20.37
CA TYR A 567 12.92 -18.74 -19.69
C TYR A 567 12.07 -18.41 -18.47
N VAL A 568 10.77 -18.71 -18.58
CA VAL A 568 9.79 -18.54 -17.52
C VAL A 568 9.96 -19.69 -16.54
N SER A 569 10.29 -19.36 -15.30
CA SER A 569 10.32 -20.30 -14.20
C SER A 569 9.20 -19.91 -13.26
N THR A 570 8.17 -20.76 -13.17
CA THR A 570 7.18 -20.64 -12.11
C THR A 570 7.88 -20.96 -10.80
N SER A 571 8.28 -19.93 -10.06
CA SER A 571 8.46 -20.08 -8.63
C SER A 571 7.06 -20.23 -8.04
N ALA A 572 6.64 -21.48 -7.79
CA ALA A 572 5.59 -21.77 -6.84
C ALA A 572 6.12 -21.50 -5.43
#